data_AF-A0A1L5P9S9-F1
#
_entry.id   AF-A0A1L5P9S9-F1
#
_cell.length_a   1.000
_cell.length_b   1.000
_cell.length_c   1.000
_cell.angle_alpha   90.00
_cell.angle_beta   90.00
_cell.angle_gamma   90.00
#
_symmetry.space_group_name_H-M   'P 1'
#
loop_
_entity.id
_entity.type
_entity.pdbx_description
1 polymer ?
#
loop_
_entity_poly.entity_id
_entity_poly.type
_entity_poly.pdbx_seq_one_letter_code
_entity_poly.pdbx_strand_id
1 'polypeptide(L)'
;MCPGSVSRHAAAVVLACGLAGSAVAHHGVTGRYDASRPILISGIVTATTFSPPHPVLSVRVERANVADGSLGRPSEYFGPVSARPEDLGQVREIELSPVRMFYDLEAKVKPGDRITLVALRNCLPPHQLRSTWIRLRDGETLSYSRDWAPGVDGC
;
A
#
# COMPACT_ATOMS: atom_id res chain seq x y z
N MET A 1 45.86 54.73 8.14
CA MET A 1 45.02 53.69 8.78
C MET A 1 43.58 53.98 8.48
N CYS A 2 42.90 53.05 7.78
CA CYS A 2 41.46 52.78 7.69
C CYS A 2 41.24 51.80 6.51
N PRO A 3 40.91 50.52 6.73
CA PRO A 3 40.39 49.69 5.65
C PRO A 3 38.87 49.80 5.62
N GLY A 4 38.34 50.34 4.52
CA GLY A 4 36.93 50.31 4.17
C GLY A 4 36.60 49.03 3.40
N SER A 5 35.62 48.30 3.91
CA SER A 5 35.03 47.09 3.33
C SER A 5 34.28 47.37 2.03
N VAL A 6 34.46 46.52 1.01
CA VAL A 6 33.40 46.24 0.02
C VAL A 6 33.40 44.74 -0.33
N SER A 7 32.54 44.03 0.40
CA SER A 7 31.62 42.98 -0.05
C SER A 7 31.90 42.30 -1.41
N ARG A 8 32.14 40.99 -1.37
CA ARG A 8 31.89 40.09 -2.50
C ARG A 8 31.06 38.91 -2.02
N HIS A 9 29.74 39.10 -2.02
CA HIS A 9 28.78 38.01 -1.89
C HIS A 9 28.80 37.22 -3.20
N ALA A 10 29.57 36.15 -3.27
CA ALA A 10 29.46 35.17 -4.33
C ALA A 10 28.32 34.20 -3.97
N ALA A 11 27.10 34.54 -4.39
CA ALA A 11 25.95 33.66 -4.28
C ALA A 11 26.13 32.49 -5.26
N ALA A 12 26.59 31.34 -4.75
CA ALA A 12 26.56 30.09 -5.49
C ALA A 12 25.11 29.56 -5.50
N VAL A 13 24.39 29.82 -6.59
CA VAL A 13 23.11 29.18 -6.86
C VAL A 13 23.40 27.73 -7.27
N VAL A 14 23.27 26.82 -6.29
CA VAL A 14 23.24 25.37 -6.55
C VAL A 14 21.89 25.08 -7.21
N LEU A 15 21.91 24.94 -8.54
CA LEU A 15 20.77 24.48 -9.32
C LEU A 15 20.55 23.00 -9.01
N ALA A 16 19.77 22.72 -7.97
CA ALA A 16 19.26 21.38 -7.68
C ALA A 16 18.28 20.99 -8.78
N CYS A 17 18.80 20.42 -9.86
CA CYS A 17 18.02 19.64 -10.81
C CYS A 17 17.55 18.37 -10.09
N GLY A 18 16.51 18.52 -9.27
CA GLY A 18 15.69 17.42 -8.80
C GLY A 18 15.09 16.76 -10.03
N LEU A 19 15.69 15.64 -10.44
CA LEU A 19 15.08 14.66 -11.31
C LEU A 19 13.78 14.22 -10.63
N ALA A 20 12.70 14.94 -10.89
CA ALA A 20 11.35 14.44 -10.76
C ALA A 20 11.24 13.30 -11.77
N GLY A 21 11.66 12.10 -11.35
CA GLY A 21 11.39 10.89 -12.08
C GLY A 21 9.89 10.83 -12.26
N SER A 22 9.44 11.05 -13.49
CA SER A 22 8.09 10.78 -13.91
C SER A 22 7.84 9.30 -13.65
N ALA A 23 7.27 9.00 -12.49
CA ALA A 23 6.76 7.68 -12.14
C ALA A 23 5.54 7.42 -13.01
N VAL A 24 5.78 7.07 -14.27
CA VAL A 24 4.77 6.60 -15.20
C VAL A 24 4.46 5.13 -14.84
N ALA A 25 3.83 4.96 -13.69
CA ALA A 25 3.33 3.68 -13.20
C ALA A 25 1.80 3.71 -13.35
N HIS A 26 1.29 3.51 -14.57
CA HIS A 26 -0.16 3.42 -14.85
C HIS A 26 -0.75 2.05 -14.44
N HIS A 27 -0.36 1.49 -13.29
CA HIS A 27 -0.70 0.11 -12.92
C HIS A 27 -2.13 -0.08 -12.39
N GLY A 28 -2.90 1.01 -12.22
CA GLY A 28 -4.26 0.97 -11.65
C GLY A 28 -5.38 0.63 -12.64
N VAL A 29 -5.18 0.81 -13.95
CA VAL A 29 -6.28 0.73 -14.96
C VAL A 29 -6.31 -0.62 -15.70
N THR A 30 -5.20 -1.37 -15.73
CA THR A 30 -5.09 -2.65 -16.48
C THR A 30 -4.75 -3.86 -15.60
N GLY A 31 -4.94 -3.74 -14.28
CA GLY A 31 -4.64 -4.83 -13.35
C GLY A 31 -5.58 -6.03 -13.52
N ARG A 32 -5.02 -7.24 -13.54
CA ARG A 32 -5.75 -8.51 -13.50
C ARG A 32 -5.36 -9.20 -12.21
N TYR A 33 -6.26 -9.32 -11.23
CA TYR A 33 -5.91 -9.78 -9.89
C TYR A 33 -6.48 -11.17 -9.61
N ASP A 34 -5.64 -12.09 -9.12
CA ASP A 34 -6.09 -13.44 -8.77
C ASP A 34 -6.93 -13.41 -7.49
N ALA A 35 -8.24 -13.51 -7.67
CA ALA A 35 -9.23 -13.55 -6.62
C ALA A 35 -9.54 -14.96 -6.13
N SER A 36 -9.04 -16.00 -6.81
CA SER A 36 -9.15 -17.40 -6.37
C SER A 36 -8.04 -17.80 -5.38
N ARG A 37 -7.03 -16.95 -5.19
CA ARG A 37 -5.98 -17.14 -4.17
C ARG A 37 -5.69 -15.90 -3.32
N PRO A 38 -6.66 -15.38 -2.54
CA PRO A 38 -6.45 -14.20 -1.70
C PRO A 38 -5.41 -14.45 -0.60
N ILE A 39 -4.58 -13.44 -0.35
CA ILE A 39 -3.42 -13.51 0.54
C ILE A 39 -3.74 -12.77 1.83
N LEU A 40 -3.57 -13.43 2.97
CA LEU A 40 -3.61 -12.77 4.27
C LEU A 40 -2.28 -12.07 4.54
N ILE A 41 -2.34 -10.76 4.75
CA ILE A 41 -1.22 -9.95 5.22
C ILE A 41 -1.57 -9.44 6.61
N SER A 42 -0.84 -9.87 7.62
CA SER A 42 -1.00 -9.38 8.99
C SER A 42 0.35 -9.03 9.54
N GLY A 43 0.50 -7.85 10.13
CA GLY A 43 1.82 -7.39 10.56
C GLY A 43 1.85 -5.95 10.99
N ILE A 44 3.06 -5.40 11.03
CA ILE A 44 3.35 -4.05 11.50
C ILE A 44 3.54 -3.13 10.31
N VAL A 45 2.83 -2.01 10.29
CA VAL A 45 3.01 -0.94 9.30
C VAL A 45 4.40 -0.34 9.47
N THR A 46 5.18 -0.30 8.39
CA THR A 46 6.53 0.30 8.36
C THR A 46 6.54 1.64 7.65
N ALA A 47 5.63 1.86 6.70
CA ALA A 47 5.45 3.14 6.00
C ALA A 47 4.02 3.27 5.46
N THR A 48 3.60 4.52 5.21
CA THR A 48 2.27 4.85 4.71
C THR A 48 2.34 6.01 3.72
N THR A 49 1.57 5.92 2.63
CA THR A 49 1.32 7.01 1.70
C THR A 49 -0.19 7.11 1.50
N PHE A 50 -0.79 8.25 1.81
CA PHE A 50 -2.24 8.49 1.65
C PHE A 50 -2.50 9.63 0.66
N SER A 51 -1.72 9.69 -0.42
CA SER A 51 -1.83 10.71 -1.47
C SER A 51 -2.21 10.07 -2.81
N PRO A 52 -2.75 10.83 -3.76
CA PRO A 52 -2.98 10.34 -5.12
C PRO A 52 -1.68 9.81 -5.77
N PRO A 53 -1.74 8.80 -6.66
CA PRO A 53 -2.96 8.21 -7.25
C PRO A 53 -3.64 7.14 -6.39
N HIS A 54 -2.93 6.52 -5.45
CA HIS A 54 -3.46 5.44 -4.60
C HIS A 54 -2.85 5.51 -3.20
N PRO A 55 -3.63 5.23 -2.15
CA PRO A 55 -3.05 4.97 -0.84
C PRO A 55 -2.23 3.69 -0.87
N VAL A 56 -1.06 3.68 -0.22
CA VAL A 56 -0.15 2.53 -0.15
C VAL A 56 0.29 2.34 1.30
N LEU A 57 0.30 1.07 1.73
CA LEU A 57 0.85 0.65 3.02
C LEU A 57 2.03 -0.28 2.81
N SER A 58 3.14 -0.02 3.49
CA SER A 58 4.24 -0.99 3.63
C SER A 58 4.07 -1.72 4.96
N VAL A 59 4.01 -3.05 4.93
CA VAL A 59 3.74 -3.88 6.10
C VAL A 59 4.81 -4.96 6.24
N ARG A 60 5.50 -4.99 7.38
CA ARG A 60 6.33 -6.12 7.76
C ARG A 60 5.43 -7.25 8.25
N VAL A 61 5.35 -8.32 7.47
CA VAL A 61 4.42 -9.43 7.72
C VAL A 61 4.90 -10.27 8.90
N GLU A 62 3.97 -10.62 9.77
CA GLU A 62 4.18 -11.49 10.90
C GLU A 62 3.28 -12.73 10.79
N ARG A 63 3.55 -13.72 11.65
CA ARG A 63 2.72 -14.94 11.68
C ARG A 63 1.32 -14.58 12.15
N ALA A 64 0.34 -14.79 11.26
CA ALA A 64 -1.07 -14.69 11.57
C ALA A 64 -1.63 -16.07 11.91
N ASN A 65 -2.59 -16.13 12.83
CA ASN A 65 -3.46 -17.28 12.94
C ASN A 65 -4.71 -16.97 12.13
N VAL A 66 -4.93 -17.69 11.02
CA VAL A 66 -6.14 -17.51 10.23
C VAL A 66 -7.27 -18.16 11.02
N ALA A 67 -8.05 -17.36 11.74
CA ALA A 67 -9.35 -17.83 12.19
C ALA A 67 -10.23 -17.92 10.94
N ASP A 68 -10.18 -19.07 10.28
CA ASP A 68 -11.02 -19.41 9.14
C ASP A 68 -12.48 -19.24 9.55
N GLY A 69 -13.17 -18.22 9.02
CA GLY A 69 -14.62 -18.17 9.17
C GLY A 69 -15.31 -16.82 8.95
N SER A 70 -14.72 -15.68 9.30
CA SER A 70 -15.47 -14.41 9.18
C SER A 70 -14.60 -13.15 9.11
N LEU A 71 -13.69 -13.10 8.14
CA LEU A 71 -13.04 -11.82 7.82
C LEU A 71 -14.06 -10.77 7.33
N GLY A 72 -15.28 -11.16 6.93
CA GLY A 72 -16.31 -10.21 6.46
C GLY A 72 -15.83 -9.44 5.23
N ARG A 73 -15.12 -10.15 4.34
CA ARG A 73 -14.46 -9.59 3.16
C ARG A 73 -15.42 -9.50 1.97
N PRO A 74 -15.16 -8.64 0.98
CA PRO A 74 -15.98 -8.57 -0.24
C PRO A 74 -16.06 -9.90 -0.97
N SER A 75 -17.20 -10.14 -1.63
CA SER A 75 -17.43 -11.34 -2.44
C SER A 75 -16.50 -11.45 -3.66
N GLU A 76 -15.86 -10.35 -4.05
CA GLU A 76 -14.83 -10.35 -5.10
C GLU A 76 -13.60 -11.18 -4.72
N TYR A 77 -13.42 -11.53 -3.44
CA TYR A 77 -12.43 -12.48 -2.97
C TYR A 77 -13.07 -13.86 -2.80
N PHE A 78 -13.18 -14.62 -3.89
CA PHE A 78 -13.96 -15.85 -3.89
C PHE A 78 -13.16 -17.11 -3.50
N GLY A 79 -11.82 -17.08 -3.58
CA GLY A 79 -10.97 -18.19 -3.18
C GLY A 79 -10.64 -18.26 -1.69
N PRO A 80 -10.12 -19.39 -1.17
CA PRO A 80 -9.71 -19.52 0.22
C PRO A 80 -8.58 -18.54 0.55
N VAL A 81 -8.68 -17.88 1.70
CA VAL A 81 -7.61 -16.99 2.18
C VAL A 81 -6.46 -17.83 2.70
N SER A 82 -5.23 -17.47 2.34
CA SER A 82 -4.03 -18.14 2.84
C SER A 82 -2.94 -17.17 3.25
N ALA A 83 -2.20 -17.49 4.31
CA ALA A 83 -0.94 -16.83 4.63
C ALA A 83 0.19 -17.51 3.84
N ARG A 84 1.07 -16.70 3.24
CA ARG A 84 2.18 -17.20 2.43
C ARG A 84 3.47 -17.28 3.27
N PRO A 85 4.10 -18.46 3.43
CA PRO A 85 5.34 -18.58 4.20
C PRO A 85 6.45 -17.64 3.73
N GLU A 86 6.55 -17.39 2.43
CA GLU A 86 7.53 -16.50 1.81
C GLU A 86 7.34 -15.00 2.13
N ASP A 87 6.16 -14.63 2.65
CA ASP A 87 5.91 -13.25 3.10
C ASP A 87 6.40 -13.01 4.52
N LEU A 88 6.55 -14.06 5.34
CA LEU A 88 6.88 -13.91 6.76
C LEU A 88 8.22 -13.17 6.97
N GLY A 89 8.17 -12.10 7.76
CA GLY A 89 9.30 -11.22 8.04
C GLY A 89 9.64 -10.23 6.91
N GLN A 90 9.03 -10.36 5.72
CA GLN A 90 9.23 -9.46 4.60
C GLN A 90 8.39 -8.20 4.74
N VAL A 91 8.87 -7.09 4.16
CA VAL A 91 8.05 -5.90 3.94
C VAL A 91 7.32 -6.08 2.61
N ARG A 92 5.99 -6.00 2.65
CA ARG A 92 5.13 -6.00 1.48
C ARG A 92 4.47 -4.65 1.32
N GLU A 93 4.44 -4.15 0.08
CA GLU A 93 3.66 -2.98 -0.28
C GLU A 93 2.29 -3.42 -0.78
N ILE A 94 1.24 -2.79 -0.23
CA ILE A 94 -0.15 -3.07 -0.53
C ILE A 94 -0.79 -1.76 -0.96
N GLU A 95 -1.26 -1.73 -2.19
CA GLU A 95 -2.07 -0.64 -2.74
C GLU A 95 -3.52 -0.80 -2.27
N LEU A 96 -4.10 0.28 -1.75
CA LEU A 96 -5.53 0.32 -1.43
C LEU A 96 -6.29 0.97 -2.58
N SER A 97 -7.58 0.61 -2.72
CA SER A 97 -8.43 1.24 -3.73
C SER A 97 -8.42 2.78 -3.58
N PRO A 98 -8.44 3.54 -4.69
CA PRO A 98 -8.35 5.00 -4.65
C PRO A 98 -9.71 5.62 -4.33
N VAL A 99 -10.29 5.27 -3.19
CA VAL A 99 -11.56 5.79 -2.69
C VAL A 99 -11.36 6.52 -1.38
N ARG A 100 -12.17 7.56 -1.15
CA ARG A 100 -12.03 8.49 -0.01
C ARG A 100 -11.80 7.78 1.33
N MET A 101 -12.54 6.70 1.60
CA MET A 101 -12.42 5.95 2.85
C MET A 101 -10.99 5.43 3.14
N PHE A 102 -10.20 5.10 2.11
CA PHE A 102 -8.83 4.63 2.29
C PHE A 102 -7.81 5.78 2.35
N TYR A 103 -8.12 6.95 1.80
CA TYR A 103 -7.31 8.16 2.03
C TYR A 103 -7.48 8.66 3.47
N ASP A 104 -8.70 8.61 4.01
CA ASP A 104 -9.02 9.05 5.37
C ASP A 104 -8.32 8.21 6.46
N LEU A 105 -7.74 7.06 6.10
CA LEU A 105 -6.88 6.26 6.99
C LEU A 105 -5.62 7.00 7.43
N GLU A 106 -5.24 8.09 6.76
CA GLU A 106 -4.13 8.95 7.20
C GLU A 106 -4.28 9.36 8.67
N ALA A 107 -5.50 9.61 9.14
CA ALA A 107 -5.75 9.98 10.53
C ALA A 107 -5.63 8.80 11.51
N LYS A 108 -5.72 7.55 11.04
CA LYS A 108 -5.92 6.35 11.86
C LYS A 108 -4.77 5.35 11.85
N VAL A 109 -3.98 5.33 10.78
CA VAL A 109 -2.92 4.32 10.57
C VAL A 109 -1.56 5.02 10.51
N LYS A 110 -0.64 4.60 11.37
CA LYS A 110 0.73 5.11 11.45
C LYS A 110 1.74 3.97 11.41
N PRO A 111 3.00 4.26 11.01
CA PRO A 111 4.10 3.33 11.24
C PRO A 111 4.15 2.86 12.71
N GLY A 112 4.29 1.55 12.90
CA GLY A 112 4.22 0.88 14.21
C GLY A 112 2.87 0.24 14.52
N ASP A 113 1.79 0.63 13.85
CA ASP A 113 0.48 0.00 14.06
C ASP A 113 0.45 -1.43 13.50
N ARG A 114 -0.32 -2.29 14.18
CA ARG A 114 -0.64 -3.63 13.69
C ARG A 114 -1.93 -3.59 12.89
N ILE A 115 -1.92 -4.19 11.70
CA ILE A 115 -3.10 -4.31 10.83
C ILE A 115 -3.21 -5.71 10.24
N THR A 116 -4.40 -6.02 9.73
CA THR A 116 -4.68 -7.19 8.90
C THR A 116 -5.32 -6.76 7.60
N LEU A 117 -4.86 -7.30 6.48
CA LEU A 117 -5.34 -7.05 5.13
C LEU A 117 -5.61 -8.40 4.44
N VAL A 118 -6.56 -8.39 3.50
CA VAL A 118 -6.70 -9.45 2.50
C VAL A 118 -6.32 -8.83 1.17
N ALA A 119 -5.22 -9.29 0.58
CA ALA A 119 -4.68 -8.76 -0.65
C ALA A 119 -4.83 -9.74 -1.81
N LEU A 120 -5.01 -9.20 -3.01
CA LEU A 120 -4.91 -9.94 -4.26
C LEU A 120 -3.59 -9.62 -4.95
N ARG A 121 -3.01 -10.62 -5.61
CA ARG A 121 -1.80 -10.47 -6.40
C ARG A 121 -2.17 -10.16 -7.85
N ASN A 122 -1.53 -9.14 -8.42
CA ASN A 122 -1.63 -8.87 -9.85
C ASN A 122 -0.98 -10.01 -10.66
N CYS A 123 -1.66 -10.49 -11.68
CA CYS A 123 -1.17 -11.53 -12.59
C CYS A 123 -0.09 -11.03 -13.53
N LEU A 124 -0.05 -9.73 -13.80
CA LEU A 124 0.97 -9.12 -14.62
C LEU A 124 2.15 -8.67 -13.76
N PRO A 125 3.40 -8.78 -14.24
CA PRO A 125 4.55 -8.14 -13.60
C PRO A 125 4.30 -6.64 -13.37
N PRO A 126 4.75 -6.07 -12.24
CA PRO A 126 5.61 -6.66 -11.21
C PRO A 126 4.87 -7.44 -10.11
N HIS A 127 3.61 -7.83 -10.34
CA HIS A 127 2.79 -8.58 -9.38
C HIS A 127 2.48 -7.84 -8.08
N GLN A 128 2.10 -6.56 -8.20
CA GLN A 128 1.69 -5.74 -7.06
C GLN A 128 0.57 -6.42 -6.25
N LEU A 129 0.55 -6.12 -4.95
CA LEU A 129 -0.55 -6.48 -4.07
C LEU A 129 -1.54 -5.33 -3.99
N ARG A 130 -2.83 -5.67 -4.06
CA ARG A 130 -3.94 -4.72 -3.91
C ARG A 130 -4.92 -5.21 -2.87
N SER A 131 -5.54 -4.29 -2.14
CA SER A 131 -6.59 -4.61 -1.19
C SER A 131 -7.73 -3.60 -1.21
N THR A 132 -8.93 -4.10 -0.97
CA THR A 132 -10.18 -3.36 -0.76
C THR A 132 -10.74 -3.66 0.64
N TRP A 133 -9.94 -4.28 1.51
CA TRP A 133 -10.33 -4.71 2.84
C TRP A 133 -9.17 -4.59 3.83
N ILE A 134 -9.39 -3.90 4.94
CA ILE A 134 -8.42 -3.75 6.02
C ILE A 134 -9.14 -3.84 7.37
N ARG A 135 -8.49 -4.51 8.32
CA ARG A 135 -8.85 -4.48 9.74
C ARG A 135 -7.74 -3.78 10.53
N LEU A 136 -8.13 -2.78 11.29
CA LEU A 136 -7.27 -1.95 12.11
C LEU A 136 -7.03 -2.61 13.48
N ARG A 137 -6.09 -2.03 14.24
CA ARG A 137 -5.68 -2.52 15.56
C ARG A 137 -6.80 -2.57 16.59
N ASP A 138 -7.79 -1.68 16.47
CA ASP A 138 -8.95 -1.57 17.36
C ASP A 138 -10.11 -2.50 16.95
N GLY A 139 -9.92 -3.27 15.87
CA GLY A 139 -10.93 -4.17 15.31
C GLY A 139 -11.83 -3.53 14.26
N GLU A 140 -11.74 -2.21 14.02
CA GLU A 140 -12.47 -1.55 12.94
C GLU A 140 -12.10 -2.22 11.61
N THR A 141 -13.12 -2.56 10.81
CA THR A 141 -12.93 -3.16 9.49
C THR A 141 -13.50 -2.23 8.43
N LEU A 142 -12.67 -1.85 7.47
CA LEU A 142 -13.06 -1.07 6.30
C LEU A 142 -13.06 -1.99 5.09
N SER A 143 -14.15 -1.95 4.32
CA SER A 143 -14.34 -2.80 3.16
C SER A 143 -15.05 -2.06 2.04
N TYR A 144 -14.57 -2.22 0.81
CA TYR A 144 -15.13 -1.63 -0.39
C TYR A 144 -15.41 -2.72 -1.42
N SER A 145 -16.61 -2.75 -2.01
CA SER A 145 -17.10 -3.85 -2.87
C SER A 145 -17.37 -3.43 -4.32
N ARG A 146 -16.74 -2.33 -4.78
CA ARG A 146 -16.96 -1.77 -6.12
C ARG A 146 -15.65 -1.39 -6.80
N ASP A 147 -14.64 -2.22 -6.60
CA ASP A 147 -13.34 -1.92 -7.17
C ASP A 147 -13.31 -2.08 -8.69
N TRP A 148 -12.47 -1.29 -9.36
CA TRP A 148 -12.57 -1.08 -10.80
C TRP A 148 -11.93 -2.21 -11.62
N ALA A 149 -11.13 -3.08 -11.00
CA ALA A 149 -10.45 -4.18 -11.67
C ALA A 149 -11.14 -5.52 -11.32
N PRO A 150 -11.60 -6.30 -12.32
CA PRO A 150 -12.23 -7.59 -12.05
C PRO A 150 -11.21 -8.57 -11.45
N GLY A 151 -11.62 -9.23 -10.36
CA GLY A 151 -10.95 -10.43 -9.89
C GLY A 151 -11.09 -11.56 -10.91
N VAL A 152 -10.01 -12.30 -11.13
CA VAL A 152 -9.99 -13.48 -12.02
C VAL A 152 -9.74 -14.75 -11.23
N ASP A 153 -10.07 -15.88 -11.83
CA ASP A 153 -9.67 -17.20 -11.34
C ASP A 153 -8.29 -17.55 -11.90
N GLY A 154 -7.26 -17.39 -11.07
CA GLY A 154 -5.89 -17.71 -11.41
C GLY A 154 -5.15 -16.67 -12.26
N CYS A 155 -3.86 -16.61 -11.95
CA CYS A 155 -2.79 -16.24 -12.87
C CYS A 155 -2.15 -17.54 -13.40
#